data_AF-A0A7G3BIK4-F1
#
_entry.id   AF-A0A7G3BIK4-F1
#
_cell.length_a   1.000
_cell.length_b   1.000
_cell.length_c   1.000
_cell.angle_alpha   90.00
_cell.angle_beta   90.00
_cell.angle_gamma   90.00
#
_symmetry.space_group_name_H-M   'P 1'
#
loop_
_entity.id
_entity.type
_entity.pdbx_description
1 polymer ?
#
loop_
_entity_poly.entity_id
_entity_poly.type
_entity_poly.pdbx_seq_one_letter_code
_entity_poly.pdbx_strand_id
1 'polypeptide(L)'
;MLFRVFSLVLVLTVLAPSVDKLLHAFDHSTHKHEVCLGEKQAHLHTLDLDCEFHKFQINTAFTVPTNQFELLEQQENQQVILSQYHFISDFQKLHFSLRGPPVTS
;
A
#
# COMPACT_ATOMS: atom_id res chain seq x y z
N MET A 1 -33.48 37.28 18.82
CA MET A 1 -33.27 36.88 17.40
C MET A 1 -31.80 36.85 17.00
N LEU A 2 -31.01 37.86 17.36
CA LEU A 2 -29.59 37.97 17.01
C LEU A 2 -28.75 36.70 17.31
N PHE A 3 -28.88 36.13 18.51
CA PHE A 3 -28.16 34.90 18.89
C PHE A 3 -28.48 33.69 18.01
N ARG A 4 -29.74 33.56 17.55
CA ARG A 4 -30.14 32.48 16.65
C ARG A 4 -29.48 32.63 15.27
N VAL A 5 -29.36 33.87 14.80
CA VAL A 5 -28.65 34.18 13.54
C VAL A 5 -27.17 33.85 13.68
N PHE A 6 -26.52 34.27 14.77
CA PHE A 6 -25.12 33.93 15.03
C PHE A 6 -24.87 32.43 15.11
N SER A 7 -25.75 31.68 15.77
CA SER A 7 -25.66 30.22 15.83
C SER A 7 -25.78 29.58 14.44
N LEU A 8 -26.69 30.07 13.60
CA LEU A 8 -26.85 29.56 12.23
C LEU A 8 -25.64 29.87 11.36
N VAL A 9 -25.10 31.09 11.46
CA VAL A 9 -23.89 31.50 10.73
C VAL A 9 -22.71 30.62 11.14
N LEU A 10 -22.53 30.39 12.45
CA LEU A 10 -21.45 29.54 12.95
C LEU A 10 -21.55 28.11 12.40
N VAL A 11 -22.73 27.50 12.43
CA VAL A 11 -22.96 26.17 11.84
C VAL A 11 -22.61 26.16 10.35
N LEU A 12 -23.07 27.16 9.59
CA LEU A 12 -22.82 27.22 8.15
C LEU A 12 -21.31 27.35 7.84
N THR A 13 -20.59 28.18 8.62
CA THR A 13 -19.14 28.38 8.44
C THR A 13 -18.32 27.13 8.76
N VAL A 14 -18.74 26.33 9.75
CA VAL A 14 -18.07 25.08 10.11
C VAL A 14 -18.36 23.97 9.08
N LEU A 15 -19.55 23.96 8.48
CA LEU A 15 -19.94 22.95 7.49
C LEU A 15 -19.40 23.23 6.08
N ALA A 16 -19.19 24.50 5.70
CA ALA A 16 -18.69 24.90 4.39
C ALA A 16 -17.46 24.09 3.89
N PRO A 17 -16.35 23.96 4.66
CA PRO A 17 -15.18 23.22 4.18
C PRO A 17 -15.45 21.72 3.99
N SER A 18 -16.43 21.15 4.68
CA SER A 18 -16.81 19.74 4.49
C SER A 18 -17.59 19.52 3.19
N VAL A 19 -18.43 20.49 2.81
CA VAL A 19 -19.18 20.44 1.55
C VAL A 19 -18.24 20.56 0.36
N ASP A 20 -17.27 21.49 0.40
CA ASP A 20 -16.27 21.63 -0.67
C ASP A 20 -15.40 20.37 -0.83
N LYS A 21 -14.98 19.75 0.28
CA LYS A 21 -14.28 18.45 0.27
C LYS A 21 -15.12 17.36 -0.38
N LEU A 22 -16.42 17.29 -0.08
CA LEU A 22 -17.32 16.30 -0.66
C LEU A 22 -17.52 16.53 -2.15
N LEU A 23 -17.82 17.78 -2.56
CA LEU A 23 -17.97 18.13 -3.97
C LEU A 23 -16.70 17.81 -4.76
N HIS A 24 -15.53 18.17 -4.25
CA HIS A 24 -14.25 17.86 -4.87
C HIS A 24 -14.00 16.34 -4.98
N ALA A 25 -14.34 15.57 -3.93
CA ALA A 25 -14.21 14.11 -3.96
C ALA A 25 -15.10 13.44 -5.03
N PHE A 26 -16.27 14.02 -5.34
CA PHE A 26 -17.14 13.54 -6.42
C PHE A 26 -16.74 14.08 -7.80
N ASP A 27 -16.18 15.29 -7.86
CA ASP A 27 -15.62 15.88 -9.09
C ASP A 27 -14.36 15.14 -9.56
N HIS A 28 -13.76 14.33 -8.67
CA HIS A 28 -12.65 13.44 -8.95
C HIS A 28 -12.95 12.36 -10.01
N SER A 29 -14.22 12.23 -10.41
CA SER A 29 -14.67 11.49 -11.60
C SER A 29 -14.12 12.05 -12.92
N THR A 30 -13.54 13.26 -12.91
CA THR A 30 -12.95 13.92 -14.09
C THR A 30 -11.42 13.94 -14.09
N HIS A 31 -10.77 13.53 -12.99
CA HIS A 31 -9.31 13.37 -12.99
C HIS A 31 -8.96 12.16 -13.85
N LYS A 32 -8.41 12.43 -15.04
CA LYS A 32 -7.80 11.41 -15.89
C LYS A 32 -6.64 10.80 -15.13
N HIS A 33 -6.83 9.61 -14.58
CA HIS A 33 -5.73 8.81 -14.07
C HIS A 33 -4.93 8.32 -15.29
N GLU A 34 -3.80 8.97 -15.58
CA GLU A 34 -2.86 8.52 -16.59
C GLU A 34 -2.34 7.14 -16.17
N VAL A 35 -2.81 6.07 -16.82
CA VAL A 35 -2.34 4.71 -16.53
C VAL A 35 -0.92 4.57 -17.08
N CYS A 36 0.06 4.41 -16.18
CA CYS A 36 1.47 4.26 -16.56
C CYS A 36 1.72 2.93 -17.29
N LEU A 37 1.99 3.00 -18.59
CA LEU A 37 2.37 1.86 -19.44
C LEU A 37 3.89 1.68 -19.54
N GLY A 38 4.58 1.65 -18.40
CA GLY A 38 5.86 0.96 -18.25
C GLY A 38 7.11 1.47 -18.99
N GLU A 39 7.10 2.60 -19.71
CA GLU A 39 8.34 3.16 -20.24
C GLU A 39 9.05 4.07 -19.23
N LYS A 40 10.38 3.94 -19.15
CA LYS A 40 11.27 4.69 -18.24
C LYS A 40 11.42 6.15 -18.66
N GLN A 41 10.34 6.88 -18.77
CA GLN A 41 10.36 8.33 -18.84
C GLN A 41 10.14 8.83 -17.41
N ALA A 42 11.03 9.69 -16.93
CA ALA A 42 10.87 10.31 -15.62
C ALA A 42 9.65 11.24 -15.69
N HIS A 43 8.47 10.69 -15.45
CA HIS A 43 7.25 11.46 -15.29
C HIS A 43 7.43 12.27 -14.01
N LEU A 44 7.86 13.53 -14.16
CA LEU A 44 7.54 14.53 -13.17
C LEU A 44 6.01 14.50 -13.11
N HIS A 45 5.44 13.98 -12.02
CA HIS A 45 4.03 14.20 -11.72
C HIS A 45 3.81 15.70 -11.90
N THR A 46 3.06 16.09 -12.92
CA THR A 46 2.55 17.46 -13.03
C THR A 46 1.96 17.77 -11.68
N LEU A 47 2.56 18.76 -11.00
CA LEU A 47 2.25 19.20 -9.64
C LEU A 47 0.84 18.76 -9.29
N ASP A 48 0.74 17.63 -8.58
CA ASP A 48 -0.53 17.24 -8.01
C ASP A 48 -0.81 18.40 -7.06
N LEU A 49 -1.73 19.26 -7.45
CA LEU A 49 -2.34 20.18 -6.53
C LEU A 49 -3.20 19.28 -5.67
N ASP A 50 -2.53 18.48 -4.84
CA ASP A 50 -3.09 17.74 -3.73
C ASP A 50 -3.93 18.80 -3.05
N CYS A 51 -5.24 18.75 -3.29
CA CYS A 51 -6.21 19.64 -2.69
C CYS A 51 -6.31 19.18 -1.25
N GLU A 52 -5.22 19.37 -0.50
CA GLU A 52 -5.09 19.02 0.89
C GLU A 52 -5.83 20.11 1.67
N PHE A 53 -7.16 20.02 1.62
CA PHE A 53 -8.02 20.84 2.45
C PHE A 53 -7.58 20.63 3.90
N HIS A 54 -7.19 21.71 4.60
CA HIS A 54 -6.74 21.70 5.99
C HIS A 54 -7.42 20.57 6.78
N LYS A 55 -6.63 19.54 7.12
CA LYS A 55 -7.06 18.42 7.92
C LYS A 55 -7.23 18.94 9.34
N PHE A 56 -8.45 19.33 9.71
CA PHE A 56 -8.77 19.49 11.13
C PHE A 56 -8.46 18.15 11.79
N GLN A 57 -7.41 18.07 12.62
CA GLN A 57 -7.11 16.87 13.39
C GLN A 57 -8.19 16.72 14.47
N ILE A 58 -9.30 16.06 14.11
CA ILE A 58 -10.38 15.72 15.04
C ILE A 58 -9.93 14.55 15.95
N ASN A 59 -9.00 13.72 15.48
CA ASN A 59 -8.46 12.59 16.25
C ASN A 59 -7.28 13.02 17.11
N THR A 60 -7.33 12.64 18.39
CA THR A 60 -6.19 12.70 19.30
C THR A 60 -5.12 11.71 18.84
N ALA A 61 -3.86 12.13 18.77
CA ALA A 61 -2.75 11.25 18.45
C ALA A 61 -2.73 10.07 19.45
N PHE A 62 -2.98 8.86 18.94
CA PHE A 62 -2.93 7.63 19.72
C PHE A 62 -1.57 6.98 19.52
N THR A 63 -0.82 6.80 20.60
CA THR A 63 0.47 6.10 20.58
C THR A 63 0.24 4.69 21.11
N VAL A 64 0.48 3.68 20.26
CA VAL A 64 0.45 2.27 20.69
C VAL A 64 1.67 2.02 21.58
N PRO A 65 1.51 1.51 22.81
CA PRO A 65 2.66 1.15 23.63
C PRO A 65 3.41 -0.02 22.98
N THR A 66 4.73 0.15 22.81
CA THR A 66 5.61 -0.93 22.38
C THR A 66 5.81 -1.90 23.52
N ASN A 67 5.18 -3.08 23.43
CA ASN A 67 5.46 -4.17 24.36
C ASN A 67 6.78 -4.83 23.97
N GLN A 68 7.72 -4.90 24.91
CA GLN A 68 8.94 -5.69 24.73
C GLN A 68 8.58 -7.17 24.90
N PHE A 69 8.90 -7.98 23.90
CA PHE A 69 8.78 -9.43 23.98
C PHE A 69 10.17 -10.05 23.78
N GLU A 70 10.47 -11.07 24.56
CA GLU A 70 11.66 -11.89 24.35
C GLU A 70 11.32 -13.00 23.36
N LEU A 71 12.03 -13.01 22.23
CA LEU A 71 12.02 -14.15 21.31
C LEU A 71 12.84 -15.27 21.96
N LEU A 72 12.19 -16.39 22.26
CA LEU A 72 12.91 -17.61 22.61
C LEU A 72 13.69 -18.07 21.39
N GLU A 73 15.01 -18.00 21.48
CA GLU A 73 15.89 -18.49 20.44
C GLU A 73 15.87 -20.03 20.48
N GLN A 74 15.26 -20.65 19.47
CA GLN A 74 15.27 -22.10 19.34
C GLN A 74 16.70 -22.54 19.01
N GLN A 75 17.40 -23.10 19.98
CA GLN A 75 18.71 -23.70 19.74
C GLN A 75 18.54 -24.87 18.76
N GLU A 76 19.02 -24.68 17.54
CA GLU A 76 18.98 -25.70 16.50
C GLU A 76 19.96 -26.82 16.87
N ASN A 77 19.45 -27.86 17.51
CA ASN A 77 20.24 -29.03 17.91
C ASN A 77 20.30 -30.09 16.79
N GLN A 78 20.22 -29.63 15.54
CA GLN A 78 20.28 -30.50 14.37
C GLN A 78 21.76 -30.70 14.03
N GLN A 79 22.27 -31.91 14.24
CA GLN A 79 23.59 -32.27 13.69
C GLN A 79 23.47 -32.24 12.17
N VAL A 80 24.31 -31.44 11.51
CA VAL A 80 24.40 -31.44 10.04
C VAL A 80 24.84 -32.82 9.60
N ILE A 81 23.90 -33.60 9.06
CA ILE A 81 24.24 -34.85 8.37
C ILE A 81 24.89 -34.42 7.06
N LEU A 82 26.22 -34.31 7.07
CA LEU A 82 27.05 -34.30 5.87
C LEU A 82 27.02 -35.71 5.25
N SER A 83 25.82 -36.20 4.89
CA SER A 83 25.71 -37.42 4.11
C SER A 83 26.50 -37.17 2.85
N GLN A 84 27.51 -37.98 2.63
CA GLN A 84 28.42 -37.95 1.50
C GLN A 84 27.58 -38.12 0.24
N TYR A 85 27.08 -37.02 -0.31
CA TYR A 85 26.33 -37.02 -1.54
C TYR A 85 27.34 -37.27 -2.65
N HIS A 86 27.63 -38.54 -2.89
CA HIS A 86 28.40 -38.99 -4.03
C HIS A 86 27.44 -39.04 -5.22
N PHE A 87 27.41 -37.96 -6.01
CA PHE A 87 26.86 -38.04 -7.37
C PHE A 87 27.69 -39.06 -8.15
N ILE A 88 27.10 -40.20 -8.48
CA ILE A 88 27.64 -41.10 -9.50
C ILE A 88 27.12 -40.57 -10.84
N SER A 89 27.78 -39.52 -11.36
CA SER A 89 27.57 -38.85 -12.67
C SER A 89 27.08 -37.40 -12.56
N ASP A 90 27.81 -36.50 -13.20
CA ASP A 90 27.45 -35.08 -13.38
C ASP A 90 26.27 -34.88 -14.35
N PHE A 91 25.81 -35.93 -15.03
CA PHE A 91 24.68 -35.86 -15.94
C PHE A 91 23.89 -37.18 -15.98
N GLN A 92 22.69 -37.18 -15.39
CA GLN A 92 21.65 -38.16 -15.72
C GLN A 92 20.60 -37.48 -16.60
N LYS A 93 20.49 -37.92 -17.86
CA LYS A 93 19.43 -37.46 -18.77
C LYS A 93 18.09 -37.97 -18.24
N LEU A 94 17.31 -37.07 -17.65
CA LEU A 94 15.95 -37.35 -17.19
C LEU A 94 15.11 -37.87 -18.36
N HIS A 95 14.28 -38.88 -18.13
CA HIS A 95 13.46 -39.53 -19.17
C HIS A 95 12.47 -38.59 -19.88
N PHE A 96 12.24 -37.40 -19.31
CA PHE A 96 11.42 -36.34 -19.89
C PHE A 96 12.23 -35.21 -20.55
N SER A 97 13.57 -35.29 -20.59
CA SER A 97 14.44 -34.27 -21.19
C SER A 97 14.21 -34.04 -22.68
N LEU A 98 13.46 -34.93 -23.36
CA LEU A 98 13.09 -34.82 -24.77
C LEU A 98 11.60 -34.48 -24.98
N ARG A 99 10.83 -34.25 -23.91
CA ARG A 99 9.44 -33.79 -24.07
C ARG A 99 9.46 -32.29 -24.27
N GLY A 100 8.84 -31.84 -25.36
CA GLY A 100 8.56 -30.43 -25.58
C GLY A 100 7.65 -29.89 -24.47
N PRO A 101 7.69 -28.57 -24.20
CA PRO A 101 6.78 -27.94 -23.25
C PRO A 101 5.32 -28.26 -23.61
N PRO A 102 4.45 -28.52 -22.61
CA PRO A 102 3.05 -28.79 -22.87
C PRO A 102 2.44 -27.57 -23.57
N VAL A 103 1.86 -27.80 -24.75
CA VAL A 103 1.02 -26.82 -25.43
C VAL A 103 -0.27 -26.71 -24.64
N THR A 104 -0.42 -25.63 -23.88
CA THR A 104 -1.71 -25.24 -23.31
C THR A 104 -2.51 -24.49 -24.36
N SER A 105 -3.66 -25.05 -24.74
CA SER A 105 -4.82 -24.28 -25.23
C SER A 105 -5.47 -23.50 -24.11
#